data_AF-A0A7J9GE53-F1
#
_entry.id   AF-A0A7J9GE53-F1
#
_cell.length_a   1.000
_cell.length_b   1.000
_cell.length_c   1.000
_cell.angle_alpha   90.00
_cell.angle_beta   90.00
_cell.angle_gamma   90.00
#
_symmetry.space_group_name_H-M   'P 1'
#
loop_
_entity.id
_entity.type
_entity.pdbx_description
1 polymer ?
#
loop_
_entity_poly.entity_id
_entity_poly.type
_entity_poly.pdbx_seq_one_letter_code
_entity_poly.pdbx_strand_id
1 'polypeptide(L)' 'MNNHHGFTEKKPKTKIVCTLGPASRSVPMIEKLLMAGMNVARFNFSHGSHAYHQETLDNLRSAMVNTGVLCAVMLDTK' A
#
# COMPACT_ATOMS: atom_id res chain seq x y z
N MET A 1 -38.86 -7.97 16.26
CA MET A 1 -38.32 -8.58 15.03
C MET A 1 -37.48 -7.55 14.31
N ASN A 2 -36.15 -7.70 14.37
CA ASN A 2 -35.20 -7.49 13.27
C ASN A 2 -33.78 -7.67 13.84
N ASN A 3 -33.19 -8.80 13.49
CA ASN A 3 -31.81 -9.17 13.75
C ASN A 3 -30.86 -8.17 13.07
N HIS A 4 -29.95 -7.55 13.83
CA HIS A 4 -28.68 -7.10 13.29
C HIS A 4 -27.55 -7.76 14.06
N HIS A 5 -27.26 -9.01 13.68
CA HIS A 5 -25.98 -9.63 13.92
C HIS A 5 -24.93 -8.84 13.14
N GLY A 6 -24.24 -7.90 13.80
CA GLY A 6 -23.08 -7.25 13.23
C GLY A 6 -21.92 -8.24 13.19
N PHE A 7 -21.65 -8.83 12.03
CA PHE A 7 -20.38 -9.48 11.75
C PHE A 7 -19.27 -8.43 11.91
N THR A 8 -18.58 -8.40 13.05
CA THR A 8 -17.32 -7.68 13.14
C THR A 8 -16.28 -8.51 12.41
N GLU A 9 -16.00 -8.20 11.15
CA GLU A 9 -14.84 -8.78 10.48
C GLU A 9 -13.60 -8.51 11.34
N LYS A 10 -12.98 -9.59 11.80
CA LYS A 10 -11.80 -9.54 12.65
C LYS A 10 -10.65 -8.96 11.81
N LYS A 11 -10.38 -7.66 11.96
CA LYS A 11 -9.24 -7.01 11.30
C LYS A 11 -7.98 -7.85 11.53
N PRO A 12 -7.23 -8.19 10.47
CA PRO A 12 -5.97 -8.91 10.62
C PRO A 12 -5.04 -8.16 11.58
N LYS A 13 -4.53 -8.91 12.57
CA LYS A 13 -3.59 -8.36 13.57
C LYS A 13 -2.21 -8.14 12.94
N THR A 14 -1.80 -9.02 12.04
CA THR A 14 -0.54 -8.93 11.30
C THR A 14 -0.67 -7.94 10.15
N LYS A 15 0.32 -7.07 10.00
CA LYS A 15 0.38 -6.08 8.90
C LYS A 15 1.21 -6.61 7.74
N ILE A 16 0.80 -6.24 6.53
CA ILE A 16 1.48 -6.64 5.28
C ILE A 16 2.35 -5.50 4.79
N VAL A 17 3.63 -5.80 4.58
CA VAL A 17 4.62 -4.91 3.99
C VAL A 17 4.91 -5.39 2.57
N CYS A 18 4.81 -4.52 1.57
CA CYS A 18 5.15 -4.84 0.19
C CYS A 18 6.28 -3.92 -0.30
N THR A 19 7.29 -4.50 -0.95
CA THR A 19 8.32 -3.69 -1.63
C THR A 19 7.79 -3.23 -2.98
N LEU A 20 7.75 -1.91 -3.22
CA LEU A 20 7.35 -1.36 -4.51
C LEU A 20 8.56 -1.31 -5.45
N GLY A 21 8.35 -1.81 -6.67
CA GLY A 21 9.38 -1.93 -7.69
C GLY A 21 8.79 -1.81 -9.09
N PRO A 22 9.56 -2.11 -10.16
CA PRO A 22 9.13 -1.88 -11.54
C PRO A 22 7.81 -2.56 -11.90
N ALA A 23 7.54 -3.76 -11.36
CA ALA A 23 6.32 -4.51 -11.61
C ALA A 23 5.10 -4.04 -10.78
N SER A 24 5.31 -3.25 -9.72
CA SER A 24 4.29 -2.93 -8.72
C SER A 24 4.07 -1.44 -8.46
N ARG A 25 4.79 -0.55 -9.14
CA ARG A 25 4.75 0.91 -8.89
C ARG A 25 3.72 1.70 -9.70
N SER A 26 2.98 1.07 -10.60
CA SER A 26 1.91 1.77 -11.34
C SER A 26 0.69 1.98 -10.45
N VAL A 27 -0.02 3.10 -10.61
CA VAL A 27 -1.22 3.42 -9.81
C VAL A 27 -2.24 2.26 -9.80
N PRO A 28 -2.65 1.67 -10.95
CA PRO A 28 -3.64 0.59 -10.93
C PRO A 28 -3.15 -0.69 -10.22
N MET A 29 -1.83 -0.93 -10.20
CA MET A 29 -1.29 -2.08 -9.47
C MET A 29 -1.24 -1.80 -7.97
N ILE A 30 -0.85 -0.59 -7.57
CA ILE A 30 -0.85 -0.19 -6.16
C ILE A 30 -2.28 -0.25 -5.60
N GLU A 31 -3.29 0.21 -6.34
CA GLU A 31 -4.70 0.09 -5.94
C GLU A 31 -5.08 -1.36 -5.64
N LYS A 32 -4.70 -2.30 -6.53
CA LYS A 32 -4.92 -3.74 -6.29
C LYS A 32 -4.21 -4.23 -5.03
N LEU A 33 -2.98 -3.79 -4.78
CA LEU A 33 -2.24 -4.16 -3.57
C LEU A 33 -2.88 -3.60 -2.30
N LEU A 34 -3.36 -2.35 -2.32
CA LEU A 34 -4.08 -1.74 -1.21
C LEU A 34 -5.36 -2.50 -0.89
N MET A 35 -6.17 -2.79 -1.91
CA MET A 35 -7.41 -3.55 -1.75
C MET A 35 -7.16 -5.01 -1.32
N ALA A 36 -6.03 -5.59 -1.71
CA ALA A 36 -5.59 -6.92 -1.26
C ALA A 36 -5.04 -6.93 0.18
N GLY A 37 -4.83 -5.77 0.81
CA GLY A 37 -4.47 -5.66 2.23
C GLY A 37 -3.06 -5.14 2.52
N MET A 38 -2.34 -4.59 1.54
CA MET A 38 -1.06 -3.92 1.79
C MET A 38 -1.23 -2.79 2.82
N ASN A 39 -0.42 -2.79 3.88
CA ASN A 39 -0.46 -1.76 4.93
C ASN A 39 0.75 -0.83 4.90
N VAL A 40 1.90 -1.30 4.41
CA VAL A 40 3.13 -0.53 4.33
C VAL A 40 3.77 -0.73 2.96
N ALA A 41 4.07 0.37 2.27
CA ALA A 41 4.89 0.39 1.08
C ALA A 41 6.37 0.58 1.47
N ARG A 42 7.19 -0.44 1.20
CA ARG A 42 8.64 -0.42 1.40
C ARG A 42 9.35 0.07 0.15
N PHE A 43 10.21 1.06 0.31
CA PHE A 43 11.09 1.60 -0.72
C PHE A 43 12.51 1.13 -0.41
N ASN A 44 13.03 0.22 -1.25
CA ASN A 44 14.39 -0.30 -1.07
C ASN A 44 15.40 0.64 -1.74
N PHE A 45 16.15 1.42 -0.94
CA PHE A 45 17.14 2.38 -1.45
C PHE A 45 18.48 1.74 -1.85
N SER A 46 18.63 0.41 -1.73
CA SER A 46 19.75 -0.29 -2.35
C SER A 46 19.75 -0.19 -3.87
N HIS A 47 18.58 0.11 -4.47
CA HIS A 47 18.36 0.26 -5.91
C HIS A 47 17.50 1.50 -6.21
N GLY A 48 17.51 1.92 -7.48
CA GLY A 48 16.71 3.05 -7.95
C GLY A 48 17.32 4.41 -7.60
N SER A 49 16.91 5.45 -8.34
CA SER A 49 17.29 6.84 -8.06
C SER A 49 16.27 7.52 -7.13
N HIS A 50 16.61 8.69 -6.61
CA HIS A 50 15.63 9.51 -5.87
C HIS A 50 14.39 9.83 -6.70
N ALA A 51 14.55 10.13 -8.00
CA ALA A 51 13.43 10.40 -8.90
C ALA A 51 12.52 9.16 -9.08
N TYR A 52 13.11 7.97 -9.16
CA TYR A 52 12.37 6.70 -9.22
C TYR A 52 11.51 6.48 -7.97
N HIS A 53 12.08 6.73 -6.79
CA HIS A 53 11.36 6.61 -5.52
C HIS A 53 10.31 7.70 -5.35
N GLN A 54 10.57 8.92 -5.81
CA GLN A 54 9.61 10.03 -5.79
C GLN A 54 8.39 9.72 -6.67
N GLU A 55 8.59 9.25 -7.91
CA GLU A 55 7.50 8.83 -8.80
C GLU A 55 6.65 7.72 -8.14
N THR A 56 7.31 6.75 -7.50
CA THR A 56 6.63 5.66 -6.81
C THR A 56 5.81 6.15 -5.62
N LEU A 57 6.29 7.16 -4.88
CA LEU A 57 5.56 7.79 -3.78
C LEU A 57 4.34 8.57 -4.27
N ASP A 58 4.46 9.29 -5.38
CA ASP A 58 3.36 10.06 -5.96
C ASP A 58 2.27 9.13 -6.52
N ASN A 59 2.66 8.00 -7.13
CA ASN A 59 1.73 6.96 -7.53
C ASN A 59 1.01 6.33 -6.33
N LEU A 60 1.72 6.06 -5.23
CA LEU A 60 1.12 5.55 -3.99
C LEU A 60 0.09 6.53 -3.42
N ARG A 61 0.41 7.83 -3.37
CA ARG A 61 -0.53 8.87 -2.92
C ARG A 61 -1.80 8.90 -3.77
N SER A 62 -1.65 8.82 -5.08
CA SER A 62 -2.77 8.77 -6.01
C SER A 62 -3.66 7.55 -5.76
N ALA A 63 -3.04 6.37 -5.60
CA ALA A 63 -3.77 5.13 -5.29
C ALA A 63 -4.49 5.17 -3.93
N MET A 64 -3.88 5.78 -2.90
CA MET A 64 -4.54 5.97 -1.60
C MET A 64 -5.76 6.89 -1.69
N VAL A 65 -5.68 7.97 -2.47
CA VAL A 65 -6.83 8.87 -2.74
C VAL A 65 -7.93 8.12 -3.47
N ASN A 66 -7.58 7.34 -4.51
CA ASN A 66 -8.56 6.61 -5.32
C ASN A 66 -9.28 5.50 -4.55
N THR A 67 -8.57 4.80 -3.66
CA THR A 67 -9.13 3.66 -2.90
C THR A 67 -9.72 4.05 -1.55
N GLY A 68 -9.34 5.19 -0.99
CA GLY A 68 -9.65 5.54 0.40
C GLY A 68 -8.90 4.69 1.44
N VAL A 69 -7.92 3.89 1.03
CA VAL A 69 -7.12 3.02 1.90
C VAL A 69 -5.82 3.71 2.27
N LEU A 70 -5.55 3.87 3.58
CA LEU A 70 -4.29 4.43 4.07
C LEU A 70 -3.17 3.39 4.02
N CYS A 71 -1.98 3.82 3.63
CA CYS A 71 -0.76 3.02 3.58
C CYS A 71 0.42 3.81 4.18
N ALA A 72 1.18 3.18 5.07
CA ALA A 72 2.40 3.78 5.60
C ALA A 72 3.54 3.66 4.57
N VAL A 73 4.49 4.58 4.64
CA VAL A 73 5.70 4.56 3.80
C VAL A 73 6.90 4.20 4.68
N MET A 74 7.69 3.23 4.23
CA MET A 74 8.92 2.81 4.88
C MET A 74 10.09 2.98 3.92
N LEU A 75 11.02 3.86 4.29
CA LEU A 75 12.31 3.98 3.63
C LEU A 75 13.25 2.93 4.24
N ASP A 76 13.74 2.03 3.40
CA ASP A 76 14.72 1.03 3.79
C ASP A 76 16.09 1.40 3.23
N THR A 77 17.07 1.53 4.11
CA THR A 77 18.42 2.01 3.79
C THR A 77 19.24 0.94 3.07
N LYS A 78 20.35 1.38 2.46
CA LYS A 78 21.37 0.46 1.92
C LYS A 78 22.15 -0.23 3.04
#